data_AF-A0A946RX93-F1
#
_entry.id   AF-A0A946RX93-F1
#
_cell.length_a   1.000
_cell.length_b   1.000
_cell.length_c   1.000
_cell.angle_alpha   90.00
_cell.angle_beta   90.00
_cell.angle_gamma   90.00
#
_symmetry.space_group_name_H-M   'P 1'
#
loop_
_entity.id
_entity.type
_entity.pdbx_description
1 polymer ?
#
loop_
_entity_poly.entity_id
_entity_poly.type
_entity_poly.pdbx_seq_one_letter_code
_entity_poly.pdbx_strand_id
1 'polypeptide(L)'
;MTYWIPNQVGNEEPRLLTYKNLITEVVLRTLSTLFLIILIPCTILAEDNPKPFMGVNHQLLSELPEVPGAPAAQGGVQITTVQKETPAFKAGLLAGDIVIGLDGVYFDVVPDSISAEFTRLLYKHGPGETMNMHILRLEVINELVLNGEPADWKSYIKSPEAYLDSLPPGSEISFNTSKNWKIIDVPIVLGKREEFKLPPLPEIAETKLGKLLKKKRVKGQSKIKRIVDEVVDRYKLNEDYDDLRARLRGIEAGDDGTRLTAMAEIHRNPFFIERYGRYLTDMIIKDKYELVYNLFCNPDISVCLTGNTTASFKKSRFKIKSDIASFDENELKNWFEKTLGGLIEDLNSIYAVLTEDEKAFLEEYMFELTDVHAQGIYVWSDEDPERYQRNLKTIELGSKIDIDALTIASHKIARFVRSTEAQIFKWSENHPEVKVIETKWGKIGFGTTGYDRWASPEFKFIYDPDGNDFYANGTGTANSFAQPVSWIIDQSGNDAYQSTEEGAQGSGLPGIGFLIDYGGDDTYISGRWSQGCGYLGVGVLLDVRGDDNYHGTEFVQGSALFGLGVLADLEGNDNYSATIYAQGIGFTHGLGMLIDYAGNDIGYSTGKHPTNYGDPGIFDAWSQ
;
A
#
# COMPACT_ATOMS: atom_id res chain seq x y z
N MET A 1 23.45 15.28 8.25
CA MET A 1 24.19 16.55 8.00
C MET A 1 23.71 17.26 6.73
N THR A 2 22.83 18.25 6.87
CA THR A 2 22.43 19.16 5.79
C THR A 2 23.01 20.55 6.08
N TYR A 3 23.77 21.11 5.13
CA TYR A 3 24.24 22.49 5.21
C TYR A 3 23.25 23.42 4.51
N TRP A 4 22.75 24.38 5.28
CA TRP A 4 22.07 25.59 4.82
C TRP A 4 23.10 26.52 4.15
N ILE A 5 22.82 27.03 2.95
CA ILE A 5 23.52 28.22 2.43
C ILE A 5 22.52 29.37 2.47
N PRO A 6 22.72 30.38 3.33
CA PRO A 6 21.83 31.53 3.39
C PRO A 6 22.04 32.38 2.13
N ASN A 7 20.94 32.73 1.46
CA ASN A 7 20.94 33.82 0.49
C ASN A 7 21.25 35.12 1.24
N GLN A 8 22.51 35.55 1.23
CA GLN A 8 22.84 36.93 1.57
C GLN A 8 22.44 37.84 0.41
N VAL A 9 21.56 38.77 0.73
CA VAL A 9 21.17 39.93 -0.06
C VAL A 9 22.44 40.73 -0.42
N GLY A 10 22.74 40.83 -1.72
CA GLY A 10 23.81 41.66 -2.25
C GLY A 10 23.53 41.99 -3.71
N ASN A 11 23.41 43.27 -4.02
CA ASN A 11 23.14 43.82 -5.35
C ASN A 11 24.28 43.50 -6.35
N GLU A 12 24.24 42.37 -7.03
CA GLU A 12 24.94 42.15 -8.30
C GLU A 12 24.08 41.28 -9.23
N GLU A 13 24.01 41.65 -10.52
CA GLU A 13 23.22 40.98 -11.55
C GLU A 13 23.45 39.46 -11.59
N PRO A 14 22.39 38.63 -11.83
CA PRO A 14 22.50 37.19 -11.80
C PRO A 14 23.38 36.68 -12.94
N ARG A 15 24.63 36.31 -12.62
CA ARG A 15 25.47 35.51 -13.52
C ARG A 15 24.92 34.08 -13.52
N LEU A 16 24.47 33.62 -14.69
CA LEU A 16 24.17 32.21 -14.97
C LEU A 16 25.36 31.33 -14.53
N LEU A 17 25.25 30.72 -13.35
CA LEU A 17 26.03 29.53 -13.02
C LEU A 17 25.42 28.38 -13.80
N THR A 18 26.12 27.92 -14.84
CA THR A 18 25.69 26.81 -15.68
C THR A 18 25.43 25.54 -14.85
N TYR A 19 24.21 25.00 -14.97
CA TYR A 19 23.64 23.73 -14.45
C TYR A 19 24.56 22.48 -14.47
N LYS A 20 25.70 22.51 -15.18
CA LYS A 20 26.65 21.39 -15.28
C LYS A 20 27.39 21.08 -13.96
N ASN A 21 27.67 22.09 -13.14
CA ASN A 21 28.46 21.86 -11.92
C ASN A 21 27.59 21.34 -10.77
N LEU A 22 26.31 21.74 -10.71
CA LEU A 22 25.37 21.30 -9.68
C LEU A 22 25.01 19.80 -9.81
N ILE A 23 24.79 19.33 -11.03
CA ILE A 23 24.53 17.90 -11.30
C ILE A 23 25.75 17.04 -10.93
N THR A 24 26.96 17.54 -11.18
CA THR A 24 28.19 16.81 -10.88
C THR A 24 28.41 16.71 -9.37
N GLU A 25 28.13 17.76 -8.60
CA GLU A 25 28.23 17.74 -7.14
C GLU A 25 27.13 16.89 -6.48
N VAL A 26 25.89 16.98 -6.96
CA VAL A 26 24.78 16.16 -6.46
C VAL A 26 25.06 14.68 -6.72
N VAL A 27 25.45 14.30 -7.94
CA VAL A 27 25.76 12.90 -8.29
C VAL A 27 26.95 12.35 -7.51
N LEU A 28 28.03 13.13 -7.34
CA LEU A 28 29.19 12.69 -6.55
C LEU A 28 28.85 12.55 -5.06
N ARG A 29 27.98 13.42 -4.52
CA ARG A 29 27.54 13.35 -3.12
C ARG A 29 26.57 12.18 -2.90
N THR A 30 25.61 11.95 -3.79
CA THR A 30 24.71 10.77 -3.74
C THR A 30 25.49 9.46 -3.79
N LEU A 31 26.54 9.40 -4.63
CA LEU A 31 27.43 8.23 -4.71
C LEU A 31 28.27 8.04 -3.43
N SER A 32 28.74 9.13 -2.81
CA SER A 32 29.49 9.04 -1.53
C SER A 32 28.62 8.65 -0.33
N THR A 33 27.34 9.05 -0.30
CA THR A 33 26.39 8.64 0.74
C THR A 33 25.98 7.18 0.58
N LEU A 34 25.80 6.71 -0.68
CA LEU A 34 25.64 5.28 -0.99
C LEU A 34 26.86 4.46 -0.54
N PHE A 35 28.08 5.00 -0.68
CA PHE A 35 29.32 4.33 -0.25
C PHE A 35 29.44 4.19 1.28
N LEU A 36 28.91 5.13 2.05
CA LEU A 36 28.95 5.12 3.53
C LEU A 36 27.89 4.22 4.16
N ILE A 37 26.73 4.06 3.51
CA ILE A 37 25.66 3.14 3.96
C ILE A 37 26.03 1.66 3.71
N ILE A 38 26.98 1.38 2.81
CA ILE A 38 27.38 0.02 2.42
C ILE A 38 28.51 -0.56 3.31
N LEU A 39 29.09 0.21 4.23
CA LEU A 39 30.29 -0.23 4.97
C LEU A 39 30.05 -0.97 6.31
N ILE A 40 28.83 -1.36 6.67
CA ILE A 40 28.58 -2.30 7.78
C ILE A 40 27.33 -3.16 7.50
N PRO A 41 27.36 -4.52 7.57
CA PRO A 41 28.48 -5.47 7.53
C PRO A 41 28.34 -6.52 6.40
N CYS A 42 29.46 -7.08 5.91
CA CYS A 42 29.60 -8.52 5.64
C CYS A 42 30.87 -8.81 4.84
N THR A 43 31.99 -8.97 5.54
CA THR A 43 32.92 -10.03 5.16
C THR A 43 32.24 -11.36 5.49
N ILE A 44 31.53 -11.94 4.53
CA ILE A 44 31.27 -13.38 4.51
C ILE A 44 31.81 -13.85 3.16
N LEU A 45 33.08 -14.23 3.17
CA LEU A 45 33.57 -15.22 2.22
C LEU A 45 32.65 -16.43 2.34
N ALA A 46 32.16 -16.92 1.21
CA ALA A 46 31.37 -18.14 1.14
C ALA A 46 32.17 -19.28 1.76
N GLU A 47 31.82 -19.67 2.99
CA GLU A 47 32.13 -21.00 3.51
C GLU A 47 31.08 -21.95 2.94
N ASP A 48 31.54 -23.01 2.28
CA ASP A 48 30.77 -24.09 1.64
C ASP A 48 29.99 -24.98 2.64
N ASN A 49 29.50 -24.43 3.75
CA ASN A 49 28.69 -25.17 4.73
C ASN A 49 27.37 -24.43 5.01
N PRO A 50 26.24 -24.87 4.42
CA PRO A 50 24.97 -24.16 4.57
C PRO A 50 24.52 -24.20 6.03
N LYS A 51 24.38 -23.02 6.64
CA LYS A 51 23.93 -22.89 8.04
C LYS A 51 22.50 -23.42 8.20
N PRO A 52 22.19 -24.12 9.30
CA PRO A 52 20.84 -24.59 9.59
C PRO A 52 19.87 -23.42 9.75
N PHE A 53 18.64 -23.60 9.28
CA PHE A 53 17.58 -22.59 9.33
C PHE A 53 16.28 -23.20 9.85
N MET A 54 15.58 -22.48 10.73
CA MET A 54 14.27 -22.91 11.24
C MET A 54 13.14 -21.89 11.05
N GLY A 55 13.46 -20.62 10.75
CA GLY A 55 12.44 -19.61 10.42
C GLY A 55 11.75 -18.94 11.60
N VAL A 56 12.49 -18.54 12.64
CA VAL A 56 11.95 -17.77 13.77
C VAL A 56 12.68 -16.45 13.99
N ASN A 57 11.98 -15.50 14.58
CA ASN A 57 12.58 -14.37 15.29
C ASN A 57 12.50 -14.62 16.79
N HIS A 58 13.40 -14.01 17.56
CA HIS A 58 13.47 -14.23 19.01
C HIS A 58 14.02 -13.03 19.77
N GLN A 59 13.75 -13.01 21.07
CA GLN A 59 14.38 -12.12 22.06
C GLN A 59 14.92 -12.93 23.24
N LEU A 60 15.84 -12.34 24.01
CA LEU A 60 16.42 -12.98 25.19
C LEU A 60 15.60 -12.64 26.44
N LEU A 61 15.43 -13.64 27.31
CA LEU A 61 14.84 -13.48 28.63
C LEU A 61 15.87 -13.80 29.70
N SER A 62 16.13 -12.83 30.59
CA SER A 62 16.96 -13.00 31.77
C SER A 62 16.21 -13.62 32.96
N GLU A 63 14.88 -13.53 32.95
CA GLU A 63 14.02 -14.10 33.97
C GLU A 63 13.05 -15.09 33.32
N LEU A 64 12.93 -16.27 33.92
CA LEU A 64 12.03 -17.32 33.46
C LEU A 64 10.82 -17.43 34.38
N PRO A 65 9.65 -17.80 33.85
CA PRO A 65 8.50 -18.12 34.69
C PRO A 65 8.81 -19.33 35.60
N GLU A 66 8.26 -19.33 36.81
CA GLU A 66 8.32 -20.50 37.69
C GLU A 66 7.40 -21.61 37.14
N VAL A 67 8.01 -22.70 36.69
CA VAL A 67 7.29 -23.85 36.11
C VAL A 67 7.64 -25.12 36.89
N PRO A 68 6.67 -25.77 37.57
CA PRO A 68 6.92 -27.00 38.31
C PRO A 68 7.50 -28.10 37.42
N GLY A 69 8.64 -28.65 37.83
CA GLY A 69 9.34 -29.71 37.09
C GLY A 69 10.19 -29.22 35.92
N ALA A 70 10.27 -27.91 35.68
CA ALA A 70 11.17 -27.37 34.66
C ALA A 70 12.64 -27.53 35.09
N PRO A 71 13.54 -27.94 34.18
CA PRO A 71 14.97 -27.96 34.42
C PRO A 71 15.50 -26.57 34.82
N ALA A 72 16.52 -26.54 35.66
CA ALA A 72 17.17 -25.29 36.05
C ALA A 72 17.85 -24.65 34.83
N ALA A 73 17.35 -23.49 34.42
CA ALA A 73 17.94 -22.63 33.41
C ALA A 73 18.02 -21.20 33.96
N GLN A 74 19.09 -20.48 33.63
CA GLN A 74 19.34 -19.12 34.09
C GLN A 74 18.76 -18.05 33.15
N GLY A 75 18.14 -18.47 32.03
CA GLY A 75 17.38 -17.62 31.13
C GLY A 75 16.87 -18.40 29.91
N GLY A 76 16.26 -17.70 28.95
CA GLY A 76 15.62 -18.33 27.79
C GLY A 76 15.67 -17.50 26.51
N VAL A 77 15.35 -18.15 25.40
CA VAL A 77 15.14 -17.51 24.10
C VAL A 77 13.65 -17.53 23.81
N GLN A 78 12.98 -16.39 23.95
CA GLN A 78 11.56 -16.28 23.65
C GLN A 78 11.36 -16.08 22.16
N ILE A 79 10.56 -16.96 21.55
CA ILE A 79 10.16 -16.87 20.16
C ILE A 79 9.18 -15.71 20.01
N THR A 80 9.55 -14.71 19.24
CA THR A 80 8.69 -13.55 18.95
C THR A 80 7.86 -13.79 17.70
N THR A 81 8.39 -14.52 16.73
CA THR A 81 7.68 -14.81 15.48
C THR A 81 8.09 -16.16 14.92
N VAL A 82 7.13 -16.87 14.33
CA VAL A 82 7.36 -18.10 13.55
C VAL A 82 6.88 -17.86 12.13
N GLN A 83 7.77 -17.99 11.15
CA GLN A 83 7.47 -17.74 9.74
C GLN A 83 6.66 -18.92 9.16
N LYS A 84 5.55 -18.66 8.46
CA LYS A 84 4.71 -19.70 7.83
C LYS A 84 5.55 -20.63 6.93
N GLU A 85 5.16 -21.89 6.85
CA GLU A 85 5.81 -22.95 6.03
C GLU A 85 7.27 -23.29 6.35
N THR A 86 7.91 -22.59 7.28
CA THR A 86 9.27 -22.91 7.74
C THR A 86 9.30 -24.15 8.64
N PRO A 87 10.49 -24.71 8.93
CA PRO A 87 10.60 -25.87 9.81
C PRO A 87 10.00 -25.65 11.19
N ALA A 88 10.18 -24.47 11.77
CA ALA A 88 9.59 -24.14 13.07
C ALA A 88 8.05 -24.15 13.02
N PHE A 89 7.46 -23.58 11.97
CA PHE A 89 6.00 -23.60 11.77
C PHE A 89 5.47 -25.03 11.64
N LYS A 90 6.13 -25.85 10.82
CA LYS A 90 5.77 -27.26 10.60
C LYS A 90 5.95 -28.11 11.87
N ALA A 91 6.91 -27.76 12.72
CA ALA A 91 7.13 -28.40 14.01
C ALA A 91 6.14 -27.94 15.09
N GLY A 92 5.32 -26.91 14.83
CA GLY A 92 4.31 -26.43 15.76
C GLY A 92 4.84 -25.50 16.84
N LEU A 93 5.98 -24.83 16.61
CA LEU A 93 6.41 -23.68 17.42
C LEU A 93 5.41 -22.53 17.29
N LEU A 94 5.22 -21.79 18.38
CA LEU A 94 4.32 -20.65 18.47
C LEU A 94 5.09 -19.41 18.96
N ALA A 95 4.62 -18.23 18.59
CA ALA A 95 5.07 -17.00 19.23
C ALA A 95 4.72 -17.05 20.72
N GLY A 96 5.62 -16.58 21.57
CA GLY A 96 5.52 -16.64 23.03
C GLY A 96 6.18 -17.88 23.66
N ASP A 97 6.51 -18.93 22.88
CA ASP A 97 7.28 -20.06 23.39
C ASP A 97 8.65 -19.61 23.91
N ILE A 98 9.07 -20.11 25.06
CA ILE A 98 10.37 -19.81 25.63
C ILE A 98 11.26 -21.04 25.52
N VAL A 99 12.26 -20.99 24.64
CA VAL A 99 13.27 -22.03 24.55
C VAL A 99 14.20 -21.94 25.75
N ILE A 100 14.34 -23.04 26.47
CA ILE A 100 15.22 -23.16 27.64
C ILE A 100 16.39 -24.11 27.41
N GLY A 101 16.41 -24.83 26.29
CA GLY A 101 17.49 -25.74 25.92
C GLY A 101 17.30 -26.41 24.56
N LEU A 102 18.38 -27.03 24.08
CA LEU A 102 18.42 -27.79 22.83
C LEU A 102 19.09 -29.16 23.08
N ASP A 103 18.50 -30.24 22.57
CA ASP A 103 18.98 -31.62 22.70
C ASP A 103 19.38 -32.03 24.13
N GLY A 104 18.59 -31.58 25.11
CA GLY A 104 18.80 -31.87 26.54
C GLY A 104 19.91 -31.03 27.19
N VAL A 105 20.50 -30.07 26.47
CA VAL A 105 21.41 -29.07 27.02
C VAL A 105 20.61 -27.80 27.32
N TYR A 106 20.43 -27.49 28.61
CA TYR A 106 19.70 -26.33 29.09
C TYR A 106 20.61 -25.11 29.26
N PHE A 107 20.03 -23.90 29.13
CA PHE A 107 20.77 -22.64 29.23
C PHE A 107 21.09 -22.29 30.69
N ASP A 108 22.09 -22.97 31.27
CA ASP A 108 22.64 -22.69 32.62
C ASP A 108 23.76 -21.62 32.59
N VAL A 109 23.69 -20.71 31.62
CA VAL A 109 24.64 -19.61 31.44
C VAL A 109 24.00 -18.29 31.81
N VAL A 110 24.82 -17.30 32.19
CA VAL A 110 24.33 -15.95 32.46
C VAL A 110 23.58 -15.38 31.25
N PRO A 111 22.50 -14.59 31.44
CA PRO A 111 21.61 -14.12 30.38
C PRO A 111 22.31 -13.56 29.13
N ASP A 112 23.38 -12.77 29.32
CA ASP A 112 24.13 -12.13 28.23
C ASP A 112 24.83 -13.13 27.29
N SER A 113 25.00 -14.38 27.73
CA SER A 113 25.66 -15.44 26.95
C SER A 113 24.68 -16.40 26.28
N ILE A 114 23.37 -16.27 26.52
CA ILE A 114 22.35 -17.21 26.01
C ILE A 114 22.29 -17.21 24.49
N SER A 115 22.38 -16.03 23.84
CA SER A 115 22.37 -15.95 22.38
C SER A 115 23.55 -16.72 21.75
N ALA A 116 24.74 -16.59 22.34
CA ALA A 116 25.93 -17.30 21.88
C ALA A 116 25.79 -18.81 22.09
N GLU A 117 25.25 -19.24 23.23
CA GLU A 117 25.05 -20.66 23.53
C GLU A 117 23.96 -21.29 22.65
N PHE A 118 22.84 -20.60 22.45
CA PHE A 118 21.78 -21.01 21.53
C PHE A 118 22.32 -21.17 20.10
N THR A 119 23.05 -20.18 19.60
CA THR A 119 23.67 -20.22 18.27
C THR A 119 24.69 -21.35 18.16
N ARG A 120 25.52 -21.55 19.19
CA ARG A 120 26.53 -22.61 19.25
C ARG A 120 25.90 -23.99 19.19
N LEU A 121 24.82 -24.21 19.94
CA LEU A 121 24.09 -25.49 19.97
C LEU A 121 23.36 -25.72 18.65
N LEU A 122 22.66 -24.72 18.10
CA LEU A 122 22.01 -24.79 16.81
C LEU A 122 23.00 -25.18 15.69
N TYR A 123 24.18 -24.57 15.67
CA TYR A 123 25.20 -24.81 14.63
C TYR A 123 25.98 -26.11 14.81
N LYS A 124 25.67 -26.93 15.82
CA LYS A 124 26.11 -28.34 15.83
C LYS A 124 25.39 -29.18 14.79
N HIS A 125 24.26 -28.68 14.28
CA HIS A 125 23.43 -29.38 13.32
C HIS A 125 23.59 -28.84 11.91
N GLY A 126 23.42 -29.75 10.95
CA GLY A 126 23.28 -29.42 9.53
C GLY A 126 21.82 -29.29 9.09
N PRO A 127 21.57 -28.70 7.91
CA PRO A 127 20.27 -28.78 7.26
C PRO A 127 19.85 -30.24 7.00
N GLY A 128 18.59 -30.55 7.26
CA GLY A 128 17.98 -31.88 7.19
C GLY A 128 18.05 -32.68 8.48
N GLU A 129 18.84 -32.23 9.47
CA GLU A 129 18.95 -32.90 10.77
C GLU A 129 17.83 -32.46 11.72
N THR A 130 17.42 -33.38 12.60
CA THR A 130 16.44 -33.09 13.65
C THR A 130 17.16 -32.60 14.90
N MET A 131 16.65 -31.51 15.47
CA MET A 131 17.06 -30.95 16.75
C MET A 131 15.85 -30.87 17.67
N ASN A 132 15.99 -31.32 18.91
CA ASN A 132 14.91 -31.25 19.90
C ASN A 132 15.01 -29.96 20.69
N MET A 133 13.95 -29.16 20.62
CA MET A 133 13.85 -27.91 21.34
C MET A 133 13.04 -28.09 22.62
N HIS A 134 13.65 -27.74 23.76
CA HIS A 134 13.01 -27.79 25.07
C HIS A 134 12.38 -26.42 25.31
N ILE A 135 11.05 -26.35 25.31
CA ILE A 135 10.33 -25.08 25.45
C ILE A 135 9.42 -25.05 26.67
N LEU A 136 9.21 -23.85 27.20
CA LEU A 136 8.11 -23.52 28.07
C LEU A 136 7.03 -22.86 27.22
N ARG A 137 5.83 -23.44 27.21
CA ARG A 137 4.66 -22.89 26.52
C ARG A 137 3.61 -22.48 27.54
N LEU A 138 3.12 -21.26 27.43
CA LEU A 138 1.99 -20.79 28.22
C LEU A 138 0.70 -21.29 27.55
N GLU A 139 0.01 -22.21 28.20
CA GLU A 139 -1.34 -22.60 27.79
C GLU A 139 -2.38 -21.80 28.56
N VAL A 140 -3.37 -21.29 27.83
CA VAL A 140 -4.58 -20.72 28.40
C VAL A 140 -5.64 -21.83 28.37
N ILE A 141 -5.99 -22.34 29.55
CA ILE A 141 -7.06 -23.33 29.71
C ILE A 141 -8.33 -22.55 30.03
N ASN A 142 -9.31 -22.67 29.15
CA ASN A 142 -10.63 -22.08 29.34
C ASN A 142 -11.64 -23.19 29.65
N GLU A 143 -12.30 -23.07 30.78
CA GLU A 143 -13.35 -23.97 31.25
C GLU A 143 -14.67 -23.22 31.25
N LEU A 144 -15.68 -23.83 30.63
CA LEU A 144 -17.06 -23.40 30.70
C LEU A 144 -17.80 -24.36 31.62
N VAL A 145 -18.54 -23.84 32.60
CA VAL A 145 -19.37 -24.64 33.49
C VAL A 145 -20.80 -24.09 33.43
N LEU A 146 -21.75 -24.95 33.10
CA LEU A 146 -23.17 -24.65 33.00
C LEU A 146 -23.93 -25.41 34.09
N ASN A 147 -24.61 -24.69 34.98
CA ASN A 147 -25.36 -25.24 36.11
C ASN A 147 -24.53 -26.22 36.97
N GLY A 148 -23.24 -25.91 37.16
CA GLY A 148 -22.32 -26.73 37.94
C GLY A 148 -21.66 -27.89 37.17
N GLU A 149 -22.02 -28.14 35.91
CA GLU A 149 -21.45 -29.19 35.08
C GLU A 149 -20.56 -28.64 33.96
N PRO A 150 -19.44 -29.30 33.59
CA PRO A 150 -18.60 -28.89 32.48
C PRO A 150 -19.38 -28.81 31.17
N ALA A 151 -19.19 -27.72 30.43
CA ALA A 151 -19.82 -27.45 29.15
C ALA A 151 -18.77 -27.20 28.05
N ASP A 152 -19.20 -27.34 26.79
CA ASP A 152 -18.29 -27.19 25.65
C ASP A 152 -17.96 -25.72 25.37
N TRP A 153 -16.76 -25.31 25.80
CA TRP A 153 -16.17 -24.02 25.50
C TRP A 153 -16.15 -23.69 24.00
N LYS A 154 -15.92 -24.68 23.12
CA LYS A 154 -15.80 -24.44 21.68
C LYS A 154 -17.14 -24.06 21.04
N SER A 155 -18.23 -24.64 21.52
CA SER A 155 -19.58 -24.29 21.07
C SER A 155 -19.96 -22.86 21.46
N TYR A 156 -19.56 -22.41 22.66
CA TYR A 156 -19.77 -21.03 23.09
C TYR A 156 -18.97 -20.03 22.25
N ILE A 157 -17.65 -20.20 22.11
CA ILE A 157 -16.80 -19.20 21.45
C ILE A 157 -17.11 -19.04 19.95
N LYS A 158 -17.71 -20.07 19.33
CA LYS A 158 -18.12 -20.02 17.92
C LYS A 158 -19.29 -19.08 17.69
N SER A 159 -20.22 -18.99 18.64
CA SER A 159 -21.42 -18.13 18.53
C SER A 159 -21.97 -17.80 19.92
N PRO A 160 -21.34 -16.86 20.66
CA PRO A 160 -21.66 -16.60 22.06
C PRO A 160 -23.14 -16.24 22.29
N GLU A 161 -23.71 -15.38 21.45
CA GLU A 161 -25.09 -14.90 21.56
C GLU A 161 -26.11 -16.03 21.35
N ALA A 162 -25.97 -16.78 20.25
CA ALA A 162 -26.84 -17.92 19.97
C ALA A 162 -26.73 -19.02 21.04
N TYR A 163 -25.53 -19.22 21.60
CA TYR A 163 -25.32 -20.14 22.70
C TYR A 163 -26.07 -19.68 23.96
N LEU A 164 -25.96 -18.40 24.33
CA LEU A 164 -26.66 -17.83 25.48
C LEU A 164 -28.19 -17.85 25.30
N ASP A 165 -28.69 -17.50 24.12
CA ASP A 165 -30.12 -17.50 23.78
C ASP A 165 -30.74 -18.91 23.81
N SER A 166 -29.92 -19.94 23.60
CA SER A 166 -30.37 -21.34 23.69
C SER A 166 -30.60 -21.82 25.13
N LEU A 167 -30.11 -21.08 26.12
CA LEU A 167 -30.16 -21.49 27.51
C LEU A 167 -31.49 -21.12 28.18
N PRO A 168 -32.06 -22.01 29.02
CA PRO A 168 -33.25 -21.69 29.79
C PRO A 168 -33.01 -20.50 30.73
N PRO A 169 -34.02 -19.62 30.93
CA PRO A 169 -33.94 -18.57 31.94
C PRO A 169 -33.62 -19.13 33.33
N GLY A 170 -32.66 -18.52 34.01
CA GLY A 170 -32.17 -18.96 35.32
C GLY A 170 -30.99 -19.94 35.27
N SER A 171 -30.45 -20.25 34.09
CA SER A 171 -29.19 -20.99 33.97
C SER A 171 -28.01 -20.19 34.54
N GLU A 172 -27.15 -20.86 35.30
CA GLU A 172 -25.91 -20.31 35.83
C GLU A 172 -24.75 -20.72 34.93
N ILE A 173 -24.01 -19.74 34.40
CA ILE A 173 -22.78 -19.99 33.67
C ILE A 173 -21.62 -19.42 34.48
N SER A 174 -20.55 -20.20 34.57
CA SER A 174 -19.26 -19.71 35.03
C SER A 174 -18.17 -19.98 33.99
N PHE A 175 -17.29 -19.01 33.85
CA PHE A 175 -16.13 -19.06 32.97
C PHE A 175 -14.88 -19.02 33.83
N ASN A 176 -14.05 -20.03 33.73
CA ASN A 176 -12.77 -20.08 34.41
C ASN A 176 -11.65 -20.13 33.38
N THR A 177 -10.83 -19.09 33.37
CA THR A 177 -9.62 -19.05 32.55
C THR A 177 -8.41 -19.17 33.47
N SER A 178 -7.58 -20.18 33.21
CA SER A 178 -6.30 -20.35 33.91
C SER A 178 -5.14 -20.35 32.92
N LYS A 179 -4.00 -19.82 33.38
CA LYS A 179 -2.76 -19.77 32.61
C LYS A 179 -1.79 -20.75 33.24
N ASN A 180 -1.41 -21.79 32.49
CA ASN A 180 -0.54 -22.84 32.98
C ASN A 180 0.64 -23.02 32.03
N TRP A 181 1.85 -22.99 32.59
CA TRP A 181 3.05 -23.31 31.84
C TRP A 181 3.21 -24.82 31.69
N LYS A 182 3.57 -25.26 30.48
CA LYS A 182 3.95 -26.64 30.19
C LYS A 182 5.35 -26.70 29.60
N ILE A 183 6.04 -27.78 29.91
CA ILE A 183 7.30 -28.14 29.29
C ILE A 183 6.98 -29.02 28.09
N ILE A 184 7.48 -28.66 26.92
CA ILE A 184 7.23 -29.38 25.67
C ILE A 184 8.56 -29.60 24.96
N ASP A 185 8.77 -30.82 24.48
CA ASP A 185 9.84 -31.15 23.56
C ASP A 185 9.33 -31.06 22.13
N VAL A 186 9.91 -30.16 21.35
CA VAL A 186 9.53 -29.94 19.95
C VAL A 186 10.66 -30.43 19.04
N PRO A 187 10.50 -31.56 18.34
CA PRO A 187 11.46 -32.01 17.34
C PRO A 187 11.33 -31.16 16.07
N ILE A 188 12.42 -30.52 15.65
CA ILE A 188 12.46 -29.65 14.48
C ILE A 188 13.46 -30.20 13.48
N VAL A 189 13.00 -30.51 12.26
CA VAL A 189 13.88 -30.89 11.14
C VAL A 189 14.40 -29.61 10.49
N LEU A 190 15.65 -29.26 10.75
CA LEU A 190 16.25 -28.01 10.27
C LEU A 190 16.27 -27.97 8.74
N GLY A 191 15.98 -26.82 8.15
CA GLY A 191 16.00 -26.61 6.70
C GLY A 191 17.25 -25.85 6.26
N LYS A 192 17.39 -25.66 4.94
CA LYS A 192 18.33 -24.67 4.39
C LYS A 192 17.62 -23.34 4.27
N ARG A 193 18.32 -22.23 4.56
CA ARG A 193 17.80 -20.89 4.28
C ARG A 193 17.45 -20.72 2.78
N GLU A 194 18.12 -21.47 1.92
CA GLU A 194 17.95 -21.47 0.46
C GLU A 194 16.72 -22.27 -0.03
N GLU A 195 16.22 -23.22 0.77
CA GLU A 195 14.97 -23.96 0.47
C GLU A 195 13.73 -23.07 0.67
N PHE A 196 13.88 -21.94 1.35
CA PHE A 196 12.87 -20.89 1.52
C PHE A 196 13.14 -19.69 0.60
N LYS A 197 13.78 -19.95 -0.55
CA LYS A 197 13.85 -18.95 -1.62
C LYS A 197 12.45 -18.78 -2.20
N LEU A 198 11.93 -17.58 -2.02
CA LEU A 198 10.82 -17.08 -2.83
C LEU A 198 11.09 -17.36 -4.32
N PRO A 199 10.06 -17.65 -5.13
CA PRO A 199 10.23 -17.88 -6.56
C PRO A 199 10.97 -16.70 -7.21
N PRO A 200 11.76 -16.89 -8.27
CA PRO A 200 12.49 -15.79 -8.87
C PRO A 200 11.52 -14.75 -9.46
N LEU A 201 11.76 -13.46 -9.23
CA LEU A 201 10.98 -12.41 -9.90
C LEU A 201 11.14 -12.52 -11.42
N PRO A 202 10.08 -12.29 -12.20
CA PRO A 202 10.12 -12.34 -13.65
C PRO A 202 11.08 -11.29 -14.22
N GLU A 203 11.84 -11.70 -15.24
CA GLU A 203 12.72 -10.78 -15.96
C GLU A 203 11.89 -9.74 -16.74
N ILE A 204 12.18 -8.45 -16.53
CA ILE A 204 11.44 -7.36 -17.17
C ILE A 204 11.38 -7.52 -18.70
N ALA A 205 12.43 -8.11 -19.29
CA ALA A 205 12.55 -8.34 -20.72
C ALA A 205 11.48 -9.28 -21.31
N GLU A 206 10.89 -10.13 -20.47
CA GLU A 206 9.87 -11.13 -20.82
C GLU A 206 8.45 -10.59 -20.65
N THR A 207 8.29 -9.56 -19.82
CA THR A 207 6.99 -8.92 -19.55
C THR A 207 6.50 -8.07 -20.72
N LYS A 208 5.20 -7.74 -20.72
CA LYS A 208 4.61 -6.85 -21.73
C LYS A 208 5.25 -5.46 -21.67
N LEU A 209 5.54 -4.95 -20.47
CA LEU A 209 6.22 -3.67 -20.27
C LEU A 209 7.60 -3.66 -20.93
N GLY A 210 8.44 -4.65 -20.67
CA GLY A 210 9.76 -4.72 -21.32
C GLY A 210 9.69 -4.81 -22.84
N LYS A 211 8.69 -5.52 -23.38
CA LYS A 211 8.42 -5.56 -24.83
C LYS A 211 8.00 -4.20 -25.39
N LEU A 212 7.14 -3.45 -24.70
CA LEU A 212 6.73 -2.08 -25.09
C LEU A 212 7.92 -1.12 -25.06
N LEU A 213 8.69 -1.17 -23.97
CA LEU A 213 9.88 -0.35 -23.79
C LEU A 213 10.96 -0.65 -24.83
N LYS A 214 11.10 -1.90 -25.30
CA LYS A 214 12.02 -2.28 -26.40
C LYS A 214 11.61 -1.67 -27.73
N LYS A 215 10.32 -1.57 -28.01
CA LYS A 215 9.80 -1.02 -29.28
C LYS A 215 9.91 0.50 -29.36
N LYS A 216 9.74 1.22 -28.24
CA LYS A 216 9.88 2.68 -28.21
C LYS A 216 11.33 3.08 -27.88
N ARG A 217 12.03 3.63 -28.87
CA ARG A 217 13.33 4.27 -28.64
C ARG A 217 13.06 5.64 -28.01
N VAL A 218 13.46 5.83 -26.76
CA VAL A 218 13.27 7.10 -26.05
C VAL A 218 14.43 8.02 -26.42
N LYS A 219 14.15 9.28 -26.79
CA LYS A 219 15.19 10.23 -27.21
C LYS A 219 16.01 10.65 -25.98
N GLY A 220 17.33 10.47 -26.01
CA GLY A 220 18.22 10.86 -24.91
C GLY A 220 18.48 9.80 -23.83
N GLN A 221 17.87 8.62 -23.95
CA GLN A 221 17.84 7.44 -23.05
C GLN A 221 19.19 6.85 -22.62
N SER A 222 20.32 7.45 -22.99
CA SER A 222 21.66 6.94 -22.67
C SER A 222 22.62 8.01 -22.18
N LYS A 223 22.16 9.24 -21.89
CA LYS A 223 23.07 10.32 -21.49
C LYS A 223 23.65 10.07 -20.10
N ILE A 224 22.80 9.72 -19.12
CA ILE A 224 23.25 9.46 -17.74
C ILE A 224 24.15 8.22 -17.72
N LYS A 225 23.70 7.11 -18.30
CA LYS A 225 24.51 5.89 -18.39
C LYS A 225 25.87 6.14 -19.05
N ARG A 226 25.90 6.86 -20.17
CA ARG A 226 27.17 7.18 -20.85
C ARG A 226 28.09 8.03 -19.98
N ILE A 227 27.55 9.02 -19.26
CA ILE A 227 28.35 9.83 -18.32
C ILE A 227 28.93 8.95 -17.22
N VAL A 228 28.13 8.05 -16.64
CA VAL A 228 28.61 7.10 -15.62
C VAL A 228 29.69 6.20 -16.20
N ASP A 229 29.47 5.58 -17.36
CA ASP A 229 30.46 4.73 -18.03
C ASP A 229 31.77 5.51 -18.30
N GLU A 230 31.69 6.75 -18.81
CA GLU A 230 32.86 7.61 -19.04
C GLU A 230 33.63 7.96 -17.75
N VAL A 231 32.93 8.16 -16.62
CA VAL A 231 33.53 8.41 -15.31
C VAL A 231 34.21 7.15 -14.79
N VAL A 232 33.52 6.01 -14.83
CA VAL A 232 34.05 4.70 -14.41
C VAL A 232 35.34 4.38 -15.18
N ASP A 233 35.33 4.56 -16.50
CA ASP A 233 36.50 4.34 -17.35
C ASP A 233 37.65 5.31 -17.02
N ARG A 234 37.34 6.61 -16.90
CA ARG A 234 38.35 7.65 -16.62
C ARG A 234 39.10 7.40 -15.31
N TYR A 235 38.38 6.94 -14.28
CA TYR A 235 38.94 6.68 -12.96
C TYR A 235 39.30 5.21 -12.71
N LYS A 236 39.15 4.35 -13.73
CA LYS A 236 39.47 2.91 -13.67
C LYS A 236 38.70 2.15 -12.59
N LEU A 237 37.42 2.46 -12.41
CA LEU A 237 36.54 1.86 -11.40
C LEU A 237 35.76 0.64 -11.92
N ASN A 238 36.19 0.04 -13.03
CA ASN A 238 35.41 -0.98 -13.75
C ASN A 238 35.11 -2.22 -12.88
N GLU A 239 36.10 -2.73 -12.14
CA GLU A 239 35.92 -3.91 -11.28
C GLU A 239 34.91 -3.64 -10.15
N ASP A 240 35.08 -2.53 -9.42
CA ASP A 240 34.16 -2.13 -8.34
C ASP A 240 32.73 -1.86 -8.87
N TYR A 241 32.64 -1.25 -10.05
CA TYR A 241 31.36 -0.94 -10.69
C TYR A 241 30.63 -2.21 -11.15
N ASP A 242 31.36 -3.17 -11.74
CA ASP A 242 30.78 -4.45 -12.15
C ASP A 242 30.38 -5.30 -10.94
N ASP A 243 31.18 -5.31 -9.87
CA ASP A 243 30.82 -5.93 -8.58
C ASP A 243 29.53 -5.32 -8.01
N LEU A 244 29.45 -3.99 -7.92
CA LEU A 244 28.25 -3.31 -7.42
C LEU A 244 27.01 -3.69 -8.24
N ARG A 245 27.13 -3.71 -9.57
CA ARG A 245 26.02 -4.10 -10.44
C ARG A 245 25.63 -5.57 -10.29
N ALA A 246 26.60 -6.46 -10.08
CA ALA A 246 26.33 -7.86 -9.78
C ALA A 246 25.56 -8.01 -8.46
N ARG A 247 25.94 -7.26 -7.41
CA ARG A 247 25.23 -7.23 -6.14
C ARG A 247 23.82 -6.66 -6.26
N LEU A 248 23.63 -5.55 -6.97
CA LEU A 248 22.31 -4.97 -7.25
C LEU A 248 21.41 -5.97 -7.97
N ARG A 249 21.94 -6.72 -8.95
CA ARG A 249 21.20 -7.77 -9.64
C ARG A 249 20.76 -8.92 -8.71
N GLY A 250 21.49 -9.15 -7.62
CA GLY A 250 21.11 -10.09 -6.56
C GLY A 250 20.07 -9.54 -5.58
N ILE A 251 19.82 -8.22 -5.54
CA ILE A 251 18.73 -7.64 -4.76
C ILE A 251 17.41 -8.04 -5.40
N GLU A 252 16.37 -8.18 -4.59
CA GLU A 252 15.04 -8.62 -5.03
C GLU A 252 15.06 -10.02 -5.68
N ALA A 253 16.02 -10.90 -5.39
CA ALA A 253 16.15 -12.18 -6.09
C ALA A 253 14.87 -13.05 -6.04
N GLY A 254 14.09 -12.94 -4.97
CA GLY A 254 12.85 -13.68 -4.77
C GLY A 254 11.60 -12.79 -4.73
N ASP A 255 10.52 -13.28 -5.32
CA ASP A 255 9.20 -12.65 -5.46
C ASP A 255 8.31 -12.95 -4.26
N ASP A 256 7.93 -11.93 -3.51
CA ASP A 256 6.99 -12.04 -2.39
C ASP A 256 5.52 -11.93 -2.82
N GLY A 257 5.25 -11.82 -4.12
CA GLY A 257 3.91 -11.68 -4.69
C GLY A 257 3.34 -10.27 -4.63
N THR A 258 4.04 -9.32 -4.02
CA THR A 258 3.55 -7.94 -3.79
C THR A 258 4.45 -6.86 -4.38
N ARG A 259 5.66 -7.20 -4.82
CA ARG A 259 6.59 -6.25 -5.45
C ARG A 259 6.21 -5.97 -6.90
N LEU A 260 6.09 -4.69 -7.23
CA LEU A 260 5.88 -4.27 -8.62
C LEU A 260 7.11 -4.61 -9.47
N THR A 261 6.89 -5.28 -10.60
CA THR A 261 7.97 -5.73 -11.50
C THR A 261 8.89 -4.57 -11.94
N ALA A 262 8.31 -3.39 -12.21
CA ALA A 262 9.08 -2.21 -12.61
C ALA A 262 10.02 -1.75 -11.47
N MET A 263 9.54 -1.75 -10.22
CA MET A 263 10.34 -1.35 -9.06
C MET A 263 11.47 -2.32 -8.79
N ALA A 264 11.20 -3.63 -8.88
CA ALA A 264 12.22 -4.66 -8.77
C ALA A 264 13.34 -4.50 -9.81
N GLU A 265 12.99 -4.16 -11.07
CA GLU A 265 14.00 -3.88 -12.09
C GLU A 265 14.76 -2.57 -11.82
N ILE A 266 14.13 -1.53 -11.25
CA ILE A 266 14.84 -0.31 -10.84
C ILE A 266 15.91 -0.63 -9.79
N HIS A 267 15.58 -1.43 -8.78
CA HIS A 267 16.55 -1.87 -7.76
C HIS A 267 17.69 -2.70 -8.38
N ARG A 268 17.35 -3.65 -9.26
CA ARG A 268 18.33 -4.51 -9.95
C ARG A 268 19.18 -3.78 -10.98
N ASN A 269 18.66 -2.69 -11.55
CA ASN A 269 19.26 -1.93 -12.63
C ASN A 269 18.78 -0.47 -12.62
N PRO A 270 19.46 0.41 -11.87
CA PRO A 270 19.02 1.79 -11.68
C PRO A 270 18.83 2.60 -12.97
N PHE A 271 19.54 2.28 -14.06
CA PHE A 271 19.35 2.96 -15.35
C PHE A 271 17.98 2.69 -15.99
N PHE A 272 17.26 1.68 -15.52
CA PHE A 272 15.90 1.40 -15.96
C PHE A 272 14.94 2.53 -15.58
N ILE A 273 15.18 3.27 -14.48
CA ILE A 273 14.30 4.34 -14.02
C ILE A 273 14.11 5.44 -15.07
N GLU A 274 15.18 5.84 -15.78
CA GLU A 274 15.10 6.86 -16.82
C GLU A 274 14.22 6.38 -17.98
N ARG A 275 14.40 5.12 -18.38
CA ARG A 275 13.64 4.52 -19.48
C ARG A 275 12.17 4.36 -19.12
N TYR A 276 11.90 3.86 -17.92
CA TYR A 276 10.55 3.64 -17.43
C TYR A 276 9.82 4.97 -17.21
N GLY A 277 10.44 5.89 -16.46
CA GLY A 277 9.90 7.22 -16.18
C GLY A 277 9.57 7.98 -17.44
N ARG A 278 10.52 8.11 -18.39
CA ARG A 278 10.22 8.79 -19.66
C ARG A 278 9.11 8.13 -20.46
N TYR A 279 9.04 6.80 -20.46
CA TYR A 279 7.95 6.11 -21.16
C TYR A 279 6.58 6.40 -20.53
N LEU A 280 6.51 6.40 -19.20
CA LEU A 280 5.31 6.72 -18.43
C LEU A 280 4.90 8.18 -18.66
N THR A 281 5.83 9.12 -18.48
CA THR A 281 5.62 10.55 -18.73
C THR A 281 5.21 10.82 -20.19
N ASP A 282 5.92 10.28 -21.18
CA ASP A 282 5.59 10.43 -22.60
C ASP A 282 4.23 9.78 -22.97
N MET A 283 3.73 8.84 -22.15
CA MET A 283 2.43 8.22 -22.35
C MET A 283 1.30 9.07 -21.77
N ILE A 284 1.54 9.71 -20.63
CA ILE A 284 0.56 10.56 -19.93
C ILE A 284 0.52 11.95 -20.59
N ILE A 285 1.66 12.62 -20.68
CA ILE A 285 1.83 14.07 -20.98
C ILE A 285 1.87 14.37 -22.50
N LYS A 286 1.72 13.35 -23.37
CA LYS A 286 1.97 13.52 -24.81
C LYS A 286 1.12 14.59 -25.50
N ASP A 287 -0.09 14.81 -25.00
CA ASP A 287 -1.05 15.78 -25.53
C ASP A 287 -1.86 16.35 -24.37
N LYS A 288 -1.76 17.67 -24.16
CA LYS A 288 -2.46 18.39 -23.09
C LYS A 288 -3.98 18.20 -23.19
N TYR A 289 -4.53 18.18 -24.40
CA TYR A 289 -5.98 18.09 -24.62
C TYR A 289 -6.54 16.68 -24.42
N GLU A 290 -5.67 15.66 -24.49
CA GLU A 290 -6.02 14.27 -24.24
C GLU A 290 -5.47 13.80 -22.90
N LEU A 291 -4.93 14.68 -22.05
CA LEU A 291 -4.24 14.31 -20.80
C LEU A 291 -5.19 13.58 -19.85
N VAL A 292 -6.40 14.12 -19.64
CA VAL A 292 -7.49 13.46 -18.91
C VAL A 292 -7.81 12.08 -19.50
N TYR A 293 -7.89 11.98 -20.84
CA TYR A 293 -8.14 10.69 -21.49
C TYR A 293 -6.98 9.71 -21.32
N ASN A 294 -5.74 10.19 -21.39
CA ASN A 294 -4.55 9.37 -21.26
C ASN A 294 -4.40 8.85 -19.84
N LEU A 295 -4.71 9.68 -18.84
CA LEU A 295 -4.62 9.31 -17.43
C LEU A 295 -5.70 8.31 -17.02
N PHE A 296 -6.94 8.54 -17.46
CA PHE A 296 -8.10 7.78 -16.96
C PHE A 296 -8.55 6.64 -17.90
N CYS A 297 -8.33 6.77 -19.20
CA CYS A 297 -8.95 5.89 -20.20
C CYS A 297 -7.93 5.05 -21.00
N ASN A 298 -6.63 5.19 -20.72
CA ASN A 298 -5.57 4.44 -21.42
C ASN A 298 -5.14 3.17 -20.66
N PRO A 299 -5.59 1.97 -21.09
CA PRO A 299 -5.25 0.71 -20.43
C PRO A 299 -3.75 0.39 -20.45
N ASP A 300 -2.93 1.05 -21.29
CA ASP A 300 -1.49 0.84 -21.28
C ASP A 300 -0.84 1.40 -19.99
N ILE A 301 -1.56 2.21 -19.20
CA ILE A 301 -1.18 2.57 -17.84
C ILE A 301 -1.05 1.33 -16.98
N SER A 302 -2.02 0.40 -16.98
CA SER A 302 -1.96 -0.81 -16.14
C SER A 302 -0.67 -1.61 -16.37
N VAL A 303 -0.22 -1.68 -17.63
CA VAL A 303 1.01 -2.36 -18.02
C VAL A 303 2.26 -1.66 -17.46
N CYS A 304 2.24 -0.34 -17.35
CA CYS A 304 3.32 0.39 -16.68
C CYS A 304 3.37 0.04 -15.20
N LEU A 305 2.21 -0.06 -14.55
CA LEU A 305 2.12 -0.30 -13.11
C LEU A 305 2.53 -1.74 -12.74
N THR A 306 1.91 -2.73 -13.39
CA THR A 306 2.04 -4.14 -13.01
C THR A 306 3.14 -4.87 -13.80
N GLY A 307 3.64 -4.26 -14.87
CA GLY A 307 4.62 -4.85 -15.79
C GLY A 307 4.00 -5.78 -16.85
N ASN A 308 2.81 -6.31 -16.60
CA ASN A 308 2.08 -7.22 -17.48
C ASN A 308 0.63 -6.78 -17.64
N THR A 309 -0.18 -7.55 -18.37
CA THR A 309 -1.64 -7.42 -18.23
C THR A 309 -2.31 -8.74 -18.57
N THR A 310 -3.36 -9.08 -17.84
CA THR A 310 -4.22 -10.25 -18.04
C THR A 310 -5.25 -10.01 -19.15
N ALA A 311 -5.57 -8.75 -19.48
CA ALA A 311 -6.60 -8.45 -20.47
C ALA A 311 -6.07 -8.16 -21.88
N SER A 312 -6.76 -8.75 -22.88
CA SER A 312 -6.76 -8.19 -24.23
C SER A 312 -7.69 -6.99 -24.28
N PHE A 313 -7.24 -5.81 -23.83
CA PHE A 313 -8.03 -4.60 -23.97
C PHE A 313 -8.11 -4.20 -25.44
N LYS A 314 -9.27 -4.39 -26.08
CA LYS A 314 -9.55 -3.78 -27.38
C LYS A 314 -9.88 -2.32 -27.13
N LYS A 315 -9.17 -1.40 -27.80
CA LYS A 315 -9.45 0.06 -27.80
C LYS A 315 -10.82 0.43 -28.42
N SER A 316 -11.87 -0.39 -28.29
CA SER A 316 -13.19 -0.03 -28.79
C SER A 316 -13.77 1.10 -27.96
N ARG A 317 -14.22 2.18 -28.62
CA ARG A 317 -14.98 3.26 -28.00
C ARG A 317 -16.15 2.68 -27.19
N PHE A 318 -16.32 3.13 -25.95
CA PHE A 318 -17.60 2.95 -25.26
C PHE A 318 -18.61 3.74 -26.10
N LYS A 319 -19.47 3.05 -26.85
CA LYS A 319 -20.43 3.68 -27.76
C LYS A 319 -21.76 3.75 -27.06
N ILE A 320 -22.08 4.91 -26.50
CA ILE A 320 -23.44 5.22 -26.10
C ILE A 320 -24.25 5.38 -27.38
N LYS A 321 -25.28 4.54 -27.54
CA LYS A 321 -26.21 4.63 -28.68
C LYS A 321 -27.48 5.41 -28.33
N SER A 322 -27.72 5.65 -27.05
CA SER A 322 -28.88 6.34 -26.52
C SER A 322 -28.67 7.86 -26.52
N ASP A 323 -29.74 8.62 -26.78
CA ASP A 323 -29.77 10.07 -26.58
C ASP A 323 -30.21 10.37 -25.15
N ILE A 324 -29.25 10.37 -24.22
CA ILE A 324 -29.52 10.47 -22.77
C ILE A 324 -30.19 11.81 -22.45
N ALA A 325 -29.85 12.88 -23.17
CA ALA A 325 -30.40 14.20 -22.95
C ALA A 325 -31.91 14.31 -23.21
N SER A 326 -32.50 13.33 -23.91
CA SER A 326 -33.94 13.26 -24.20
C SER A 326 -34.75 12.38 -23.24
N PHE A 327 -34.09 11.68 -22.32
CA PHE A 327 -34.76 10.78 -21.39
C PHE A 327 -35.65 11.51 -20.40
N ASP A 328 -36.71 10.85 -19.92
CA ASP A 328 -37.32 11.22 -18.65
C ASP A 328 -36.52 10.67 -17.44
N GLU A 329 -36.91 11.03 -16.22
CA GLU A 329 -36.24 10.61 -14.98
C GLU A 329 -36.15 9.08 -14.83
N ASN A 330 -37.24 8.36 -15.14
CA ASN A 330 -37.27 6.91 -15.01
C ASN A 330 -36.43 6.22 -16.08
N GLU A 331 -36.44 6.75 -17.30
CA GLU A 331 -35.58 6.29 -18.39
C GLU A 331 -34.11 6.48 -18.05
N LEU A 332 -33.71 7.65 -17.52
CA LEU A 332 -32.36 7.90 -17.06
C LEU A 332 -31.96 6.92 -15.96
N LYS A 333 -32.78 6.78 -14.91
CA LYS A 333 -32.54 5.83 -13.82
C LYS A 333 -32.33 4.41 -14.32
N ASN A 334 -33.26 3.89 -15.11
CA ASN A 334 -33.22 2.51 -15.61
C ASN A 334 -32.01 2.28 -16.53
N TRP A 335 -31.70 3.26 -17.38
CA TRP A 335 -30.53 3.19 -18.24
C TRP A 335 -29.23 3.21 -17.44
N PHE A 336 -29.14 4.07 -16.42
CA PHE A 336 -27.98 4.20 -15.56
C PHE A 336 -27.74 2.91 -14.76
N GLU A 337 -28.76 2.40 -14.07
CA GLU A 337 -28.68 1.16 -13.28
C GLU A 337 -28.27 -0.05 -14.13
N LYS A 338 -28.78 -0.14 -15.36
CA LYS A 338 -28.46 -1.22 -16.29
C LYS A 338 -27.03 -1.10 -16.82
N THR A 339 -26.62 0.10 -17.24
CA THR A 339 -25.32 0.30 -17.90
C THR A 339 -24.18 0.22 -16.89
N LEU A 340 -24.33 0.88 -15.74
CA LEU A 340 -23.37 0.80 -14.65
C LEU A 340 -23.36 -0.59 -14.00
N GLY A 341 -24.52 -1.27 -13.95
CA GLY A 341 -24.64 -2.62 -13.40
C GLY A 341 -23.67 -3.62 -14.03
N GLY A 342 -23.52 -3.62 -15.36
CA GLY A 342 -22.56 -4.49 -16.04
C GLY A 342 -21.09 -4.15 -15.73
N LEU A 343 -20.77 -2.89 -15.45
CA LEU A 343 -19.42 -2.47 -15.05
C LEU A 343 -19.12 -2.84 -13.59
N ILE A 344 -20.11 -2.73 -12.71
CA ILE A 344 -20.03 -3.16 -11.32
C ILE A 344 -19.94 -4.69 -11.23
N GLU A 345 -20.64 -5.44 -12.08
CA GLU A 345 -20.51 -6.90 -12.17
C GLU A 345 -19.08 -7.31 -12.58
N ASP A 346 -18.48 -6.63 -13.57
CA ASP A 346 -17.08 -6.82 -13.95
C ASP A 346 -16.14 -6.57 -12.74
N LEU A 347 -16.35 -5.47 -12.00
CA LEU A 347 -15.56 -5.14 -10.80
C LEU A 347 -15.73 -6.19 -9.69
N ASN A 348 -16.97 -6.59 -9.40
CA ASN A 348 -17.28 -7.59 -8.38
C ASN A 348 -16.67 -8.96 -8.70
N SER A 349 -16.51 -9.30 -9.99
CA SER A 349 -15.83 -10.53 -10.39
C SER A 349 -14.35 -10.56 -9.99
N ILE A 350 -13.71 -9.39 -9.86
CA ILE A 350 -12.32 -9.26 -9.41
C ILE A 350 -12.25 -9.52 -7.91
N TYR A 351 -13.18 -8.95 -7.14
CA TYR A 351 -13.28 -9.17 -5.70
C TYR A 351 -13.87 -10.54 -5.30
N ALA A 352 -14.34 -11.35 -6.27
CA ALA A 352 -14.89 -12.69 -6.01
C ALA A 352 -13.84 -13.71 -5.52
N VAL A 353 -12.55 -13.35 -5.56
CA VAL A 353 -11.47 -14.09 -4.90
C VAL A 353 -11.55 -14.06 -3.37
N LEU A 354 -12.36 -13.16 -2.82
CA LEU A 354 -12.63 -13.00 -1.39
C LEU A 354 -14.03 -13.53 -1.05
N THR A 355 -14.15 -14.24 0.08
CA THR A 355 -15.46 -14.58 0.65
C THR A 355 -16.15 -13.36 1.25
N GLU A 356 -17.45 -13.44 1.52
CA GLU A 356 -18.18 -12.33 2.17
C GLU A 356 -17.64 -12.04 3.59
N ASP A 357 -17.22 -13.06 4.34
CA ASP A 357 -16.56 -12.89 5.64
C ASP A 357 -15.19 -12.20 5.52
N GLU A 358 -14.44 -12.49 4.45
CA GLU A 358 -13.16 -11.84 4.17
C GLU A 358 -13.35 -10.37 3.76
N LYS A 359 -14.41 -10.06 3.00
CA LYS A 359 -14.78 -8.68 2.66
C LYS A 359 -15.18 -7.88 3.88
N ALA A 360 -16.07 -8.43 4.72
CA ALA A 360 -16.47 -7.81 5.97
C ALA A 360 -15.26 -7.56 6.89
N PHE A 361 -14.34 -8.54 6.98
CA PHE A 361 -13.09 -8.38 7.71
C PHE A 361 -12.24 -7.21 7.18
N LEU A 362 -12.11 -7.05 5.86
CA LEU A 362 -11.36 -5.94 5.29
C LEU A 362 -12.03 -4.58 5.56
N GLU A 363 -13.34 -4.48 5.38
CA GLU A 363 -14.09 -3.25 5.66
C GLU A 363 -13.97 -2.82 7.13
N GLU A 364 -13.86 -3.77 8.05
CA GLU A 364 -13.70 -3.50 9.48
C GLU A 364 -12.26 -3.14 9.86
N TYR A 365 -11.25 -3.85 9.31
CA TYR A 365 -9.88 -3.84 9.85
C TYR A 365 -8.81 -3.28 8.91
N MET A 366 -9.12 -2.92 7.65
CA MET A 366 -8.06 -2.55 6.69
C MET A 366 -7.21 -1.36 7.15
N PHE A 367 -7.80 -0.39 7.84
CA PHE A 367 -7.07 0.81 8.29
C PHE A 367 -6.11 0.55 9.45
N GLU A 368 -6.30 -0.51 10.26
CA GLU A 368 -5.37 -0.89 11.34
C GLU A 368 -3.95 -1.14 10.79
N LEU A 369 -3.84 -1.67 9.57
CA LEU A 369 -2.55 -1.89 8.92
C LEU A 369 -1.82 -0.58 8.70
N THR A 370 -2.54 0.51 8.46
CA THR A 370 -1.95 1.80 8.15
C THR A 370 -1.73 2.61 9.42
N ASP A 371 -2.52 2.35 10.48
CA ASP A 371 -2.32 2.91 11.82
C ASP A 371 -0.99 2.50 12.43
N VAL A 372 -0.61 1.22 12.29
CA VAL A 372 0.70 0.76 12.79
C VAL A 372 1.85 1.47 12.08
N HIS A 373 1.74 1.69 10.75
CA HIS A 373 2.74 2.45 10.00
C HIS A 373 2.79 3.92 10.44
N ALA A 374 1.63 4.57 10.61
CA ALA A 374 1.54 5.95 11.12
C ALA A 374 2.14 6.12 12.53
N GLN A 375 2.15 5.06 13.33
CA GLN A 375 2.75 5.00 14.67
C GLN A 375 4.25 4.64 14.64
N GLY A 376 4.82 4.35 13.48
CA GLY A 376 6.22 3.91 13.35
C GLY A 376 6.46 2.48 13.82
N ILE A 377 5.40 1.67 13.91
CA ILE A 377 5.47 0.25 14.30
C ILE A 377 5.63 -0.59 13.03
N TYR A 378 6.72 -1.35 12.94
CA TYR A 378 6.85 -2.36 11.89
C TYR A 378 5.90 -3.53 12.19
N VAL A 379 5.16 -3.98 11.18
CA VAL A 379 4.16 -5.07 11.35
C VAL A 379 4.77 -6.31 11.99
N TRP A 380 5.99 -6.72 11.61
CA TRP A 380 6.64 -7.91 12.17
C TRP A 380 7.17 -7.74 13.60
N SER A 381 7.20 -6.51 14.12
CA SER A 381 7.60 -6.19 15.49
C SER A 381 6.42 -5.64 16.29
N ASP A 382 5.19 -5.86 15.82
CA ASP A 382 4.00 -5.45 16.55
C ASP A 382 3.84 -6.30 17.82
N GLU A 383 3.86 -5.63 18.98
CA GLU A 383 3.76 -6.29 20.30
C GLU A 383 2.32 -6.75 20.61
N ASP A 384 1.31 -6.24 19.89
CA ASP A 384 -0.06 -6.71 20.00
C ASP A 384 -0.27 -7.93 19.08
N PRO A 385 -0.42 -9.15 19.65
CA PRO A 385 -0.53 -10.36 18.85
C PRO A 385 -1.84 -10.44 18.06
N GLU A 386 -2.92 -9.81 18.51
CA GLU A 386 -4.19 -9.84 17.78
C GLU A 386 -4.15 -8.90 16.59
N ARG A 387 -3.69 -7.66 16.81
CA ARG A 387 -3.47 -6.67 15.74
C ARG A 387 -2.48 -7.19 14.71
N TYR A 388 -1.40 -7.83 15.15
CA TYR A 388 -0.44 -8.48 14.26
C TYR A 388 -1.12 -9.51 13.33
N GLN A 389 -1.93 -10.43 13.89
CA GLN A 389 -2.63 -11.43 13.08
C GLN A 389 -3.65 -10.80 12.13
N ARG A 390 -4.38 -9.76 12.57
CA ARG A 390 -5.30 -9.02 11.70
C ARG A 390 -4.57 -8.36 10.54
N ASN A 391 -3.45 -7.68 10.80
CA ASN A 391 -2.63 -7.03 9.79
C ASN A 391 -2.01 -8.02 8.80
N LEU A 392 -1.53 -9.18 9.27
CA LEU A 392 -1.09 -10.26 8.38
C LEU A 392 -2.22 -10.76 7.49
N LYS A 393 -3.42 -10.93 8.04
CA LYS A 393 -4.60 -11.34 7.27
C LYS A 393 -4.97 -10.27 6.23
N THR A 394 -4.94 -8.99 6.58
CA THR A 394 -5.16 -7.88 5.63
C THR A 394 -4.17 -7.92 4.46
N ILE A 395 -2.87 -8.14 4.73
CA ILE A 395 -1.83 -8.29 3.70
C ILE A 395 -2.10 -9.51 2.82
N GLU A 396 -2.45 -10.66 3.43
CA GLU A 396 -2.76 -11.89 2.73
C GLU A 396 -3.97 -11.70 1.79
N LEU A 397 -5.06 -11.12 2.28
CA LEU A 397 -6.27 -10.87 1.50
C LEU A 397 -6.04 -9.85 0.39
N GLY A 398 -5.34 -8.75 0.67
CA GLY A 398 -5.00 -7.76 -0.35
C GLY A 398 -4.16 -8.32 -1.48
N SER A 399 -3.26 -9.25 -1.18
CA SER A 399 -2.44 -9.94 -2.18
C SER A 399 -3.23 -10.86 -3.11
N LYS A 400 -4.47 -11.23 -2.76
CA LYS A 400 -5.35 -12.03 -3.63
C LYS A 400 -6.00 -11.19 -4.74
N ILE A 401 -6.08 -9.87 -4.58
CA ILE A 401 -6.78 -8.98 -5.52
C ILE A 401 -5.92 -8.75 -6.76
N ASP A 402 -6.49 -9.00 -7.96
CA ASP A 402 -5.82 -8.73 -9.23
C ASP A 402 -5.86 -7.22 -9.54
N ILE A 403 -4.77 -6.53 -9.21
CA ILE A 403 -4.62 -5.08 -9.42
C ILE A 403 -4.60 -4.71 -10.92
N ASP A 404 -4.13 -5.60 -11.80
CA ASP A 404 -4.20 -5.32 -13.24
C ASP A 404 -5.66 -5.34 -13.71
N ALA A 405 -6.43 -6.36 -13.32
CA ALA A 405 -7.85 -6.42 -13.63
C ALA A 405 -8.61 -5.23 -13.02
N LEU A 406 -8.27 -4.84 -11.77
CA LEU A 406 -8.86 -3.71 -11.05
C LEU A 406 -8.62 -2.39 -11.77
N THR A 407 -7.38 -2.13 -12.18
CA THR A 407 -7.05 -0.93 -12.96
C THR A 407 -7.75 -0.94 -14.32
N ILE A 408 -7.86 -2.08 -15.00
CA ILE A 408 -8.63 -2.19 -16.26
C ILE A 408 -10.12 -1.91 -16.05
N ALA A 409 -10.72 -2.39 -14.95
CA ALA A 409 -12.10 -2.07 -14.58
C ALA A 409 -12.26 -0.55 -14.38
N SER A 410 -11.33 0.09 -13.68
CA SER A 410 -11.30 1.56 -13.54
C SER A 410 -11.27 2.28 -14.88
N HIS A 411 -10.42 1.86 -15.82
CA HIS A 411 -10.42 2.44 -17.17
C HIS A 411 -11.75 2.28 -17.91
N LYS A 412 -12.51 1.18 -17.69
CA LYS A 412 -13.84 1.01 -18.29
C LYS A 412 -14.85 1.97 -17.68
N ILE A 413 -14.83 2.14 -16.35
CA ILE A 413 -15.73 3.05 -15.63
C ILE A 413 -15.42 4.50 -15.98
N ALA A 414 -14.15 4.89 -16.00
CA ALA A 414 -13.76 6.24 -16.39
C ALA A 414 -14.18 6.57 -17.83
N ARG A 415 -14.11 5.59 -18.76
CA ARG A 415 -14.64 5.75 -20.12
C ARG A 415 -16.16 5.90 -20.15
N PHE A 416 -16.89 5.20 -19.26
CA PHE A 416 -18.33 5.40 -19.10
C PHE A 416 -18.59 6.84 -18.69
N VAL A 417 -18.03 7.27 -17.55
CA VAL A 417 -18.14 8.64 -17.03
C VAL A 417 -17.85 9.68 -18.12
N ARG A 418 -16.65 9.61 -18.72
CA ARG A 418 -16.23 10.58 -19.75
C ARG A 418 -17.11 10.59 -20.99
N SER A 419 -17.74 9.47 -21.33
CA SER A 419 -18.63 9.39 -22.49
C SER A 419 -20.05 9.89 -22.21
N THR A 420 -20.49 9.86 -20.95
CA THR A 420 -21.88 10.14 -20.56
C THR A 420 -22.06 11.53 -19.98
N GLU A 421 -21.05 12.04 -19.28
CA GLU A 421 -21.01 13.30 -18.54
C GLU A 421 -21.73 14.45 -19.26
N ALA A 422 -21.28 14.83 -20.47
CA ALA A 422 -21.87 15.96 -21.20
C ALA A 422 -23.36 15.79 -21.51
N GLN A 423 -23.84 14.57 -21.73
CA GLN A 423 -25.28 14.34 -21.95
C GLN A 423 -26.07 14.35 -20.63
N ILE A 424 -25.45 13.96 -19.51
CA ILE A 424 -26.08 13.99 -18.20
C ILE A 424 -26.21 15.43 -17.70
N PHE A 425 -25.19 16.28 -17.87
CA PHE A 425 -25.31 17.71 -17.61
C PHE A 425 -26.41 18.35 -18.44
N LYS A 426 -26.42 18.08 -19.76
CA LYS A 426 -27.49 18.56 -20.64
C LYS A 426 -28.88 18.03 -20.23
N TRP A 427 -28.96 16.78 -19.74
CA TRP A 427 -30.20 16.23 -19.23
C TRP A 427 -30.66 16.98 -17.97
N SER A 428 -29.74 17.27 -17.04
CA SER A 428 -30.02 18.00 -15.80
C SER A 428 -30.47 19.44 -16.07
N GLU A 429 -29.85 20.12 -17.04
CA GLU A 429 -30.30 21.44 -17.51
C GLU A 429 -31.74 21.43 -18.03
N ASN A 430 -32.18 20.34 -18.68
CA ASN A 430 -33.54 20.19 -19.19
C ASN A 430 -34.55 19.80 -18.09
N HIS A 431 -34.09 19.33 -16.93
CA HIS A 431 -34.91 18.85 -15.81
C HIS A 431 -34.50 19.49 -14.48
N PRO A 432 -34.50 20.84 -14.37
CA PRO A 432 -33.96 21.55 -13.21
C PRO A 432 -34.71 21.26 -11.90
N GLU A 433 -35.93 20.73 -11.98
CA GLU A 433 -36.72 20.28 -10.84
C GLU A 433 -36.20 18.98 -10.19
N VAL A 434 -35.43 18.18 -10.92
CA VAL A 434 -34.87 16.91 -10.42
C VAL A 434 -33.49 17.16 -9.83
N LYS A 435 -33.38 17.08 -8.50
CA LYS A 435 -32.11 17.25 -7.78
C LYS A 435 -31.45 15.94 -7.38
N VAL A 436 -32.23 14.87 -7.26
CA VAL A 436 -31.74 13.57 -6.82
C VAL A 436 -32.48 12.46 -7.54
N ILE A 437 -31.74 11.45 -8.01
CA ILE A 437 -32.30 10.17 -8.43
C ILE A 437 -31.73 9.07 -7.54
N GLU A 438 -32.62 8.31 -6.89
CA GLU A 438 -32.21 7.15 -6.11
C GLU A 438 -31.95 5.96 -7.03
N THR A 439 -30.83 5.27 -6.85
CA THR A 439 -30.52 4.02 -7.54
C THR A 439 -30.11 2.95 -6.54
N LYS A 440 -30.15 1.68 -6.96
CA LYS A 440 -29.61 0.58 -6.15
C LYS A 440 -28.10 0.68 -5.85
N TRP A 441 -27.37 1.56 -6.54
CA TRP A 441 -25.93 1.77 -6.37
C TRP A 441 -25.57 3.02 -5.55
N GLY A 442 -26.57 3.79 -5.13
CA GLY A 442 -26.40 5.08 -4.47
C GLY A 442 -27.19 6.20 -5.16
N LYS A 443 -27.27 7.35 -4.50
CA LYS A 443 -27.95 8.54 -5.03
C LYS A 443 -27.11 9.21 -6.10
N ILE A 444 -27.77 9.61 -7.18
CA ILE A 444 -27.26 10.56 -8.16
C ILE A 444 -27.70 11.95 -7.70
N GLY A 445 -26.76 12.85 -7.45
CA GLY A 445 -27.01 14.26 -7.14
C GLY A 445 -26.79 15.13 -8.38
N PHE A 446 -27.67 16.11 -8.57
CA PHE A 446 -27.53 17.15 -9.59
C PHE A 446 -27.45 18.51 -8.91
N GLY A 447 -26.31 19.17 -9.05
CA GLY A 447 -26.05 20.50 -8.48
C GLY A 447 -26.89 21.61 -9.09
N THR A 448 -26.68 22.81 -8.59
CA THR A 448 -27.31 24.03 -9.07
C THR A 448 -26.27 24.93 -9.71
N THR A 449 -26.50 26.25 -9.77
CA THR A 449 -25.49 27.23 -10.26
C THR A 449 -25.10 28.18 -9.14
N GLY A 450 -25.36 27.75 -7.91
CA GLY A 450 -25.15 28.49 -6.69
C GLY A 450 -24.89 27.50 -5.58
N TYR A 451 -24.67 28.03 -4.36
CA TYR A 451 -24.18 27.22 -3.24
C TYR A 451 -25.03 25.96 -2.96
N ASP A 452 -24.42 24.81 -3.20
CA ASP A 452 -24.87 23.48 -2.82
C ASP A 452 -24.01 22.89 -1.71
N ARG A 453 -24.65 22.04 -0.89
CA ARG A 453 -23.99 21.37 0.24
C ARG A 453 -24.22 19.88 0.19
N TRP A 454 -23.20 19.16 -0.21
CA TRP A 454 -23.16 17.70 -0.26
C TRP A 454 -22.54 17.16 1.04
N ALA A 455 -23.33 16.52 1.89
CA ALA A 455 -22.85 16.04 3.19
C ALA A 455 -23.42 14.66 3.59
N SER A 456 -23.70 13.82 2.59
CA SER A 456 -24.20 12.47 2.81
C SER A 456 -23.39 11.45 1.99
N PRO A 457 -22.97 10.33 2.60
CA PRO A 457 -22.25 9.26 1.90
C PRO A 457 -23.14 8.47 0.94
N GLU A 458 -24.45 8.69 0.97
CA GLU A 458 -25.40 8.08 0.03
C GLU A 458 -25.27 8.67 -1.37
N PHE A 459 -24.76 9.90 -1.51
CA PHE A 459 -24.44 10.49 -2.81
C PHE A 459 -23.16 9.84 -3.34
N LYS A 460 -23.35 8.89 -4.27
CA LYS A 460 -22.25 8.18 -4.93
C LYS A 460 -21.89 8.79 -6.28
N PHE A 461 -22.82 9.50 -6.93
CA PHE A 461 -22.61 10.07 -8.24
C PHE A 461 -23.08 11.53 -8.21
N ILE A 462 -22.17 12.49 -8.27
CA ILE A 462 -22.52 13.91 -8.32
C ILE A 462 -22.14 14.49 -9.68
N TYR A 463 -23.05 15.28 -10.23
CA TYR A 463 -22.85 16.12 -11.40
C TYR A 463 -23.20 17.55 -11.00
N ASP A 464 -22.19 18.39 -10.84
CA ASP A 464 -22.33 19.77 -10.39
C ASP A 464 -21.90 20.73 -11.52
N PRO A 465 -22.80 21.58 -12.04
CA PRO A 465 -22.51 22.34 -13.24
C PRO A 465 -21.85 23.70 -13.00
N ASP A 466 -21.95 24.28 -11.81
CA ASP A 466 -21.34 25.56 -11.39
C ASP A 466 -21.68 25.83 -9.93
N GLY A 467 -20.83 26.52 -9.18
CA GLY A 467 -21.16 26.91 -7.81
C GLY A 467 -19.91 27.07 -6.96
N ASN A 468 -20.05 27.66 -5.77
CA ASN A 468 -18.94 27.61 -4.81
C ASN A 468 -19.40 26.69 -3.68
N ASP A 469 -19.26 25.40 -3.88
CA ASP A 469 -20.00 24.38 -3.18
C ASP A 469 -19.18 23.74 -2.06
N PHE A 470 -19.88 22.95 -1.24
CA PHE A 470 -19.27 22.28 -0.12
C PHE A 470 -19.52 20.78 -0.16
N TYR A 471 -18.45 20.02 -0.30
CA TYR A 471 -18.46 18.56 -0.33
C TYR A 471 -17.85 18.02 0.96
N ALA A 472 -18.67 17.33 1.75
CA ALA A 472 -18.33 16.92 3.10
C ALA A 472 -18.22 15.40 3.23
N ASN A 473 -17.15 14.95 3.88
CA ASN A 473 -16.95 13.56 4.31
C ASN A 473 -17.09 12.56 3.14
N GLY A 474 -17.45 11.31 3.42
CA GLY A 474 -17.52 10.21 2.43
C GLY A 474 -18.52 10.38 1.26
N THR A 475 -19.01 11.59 1.01
CA THR A 475 -19.65 11.97 -0.26
C THR A 475 -18.73 11.63 -1.43
N GLY A 476 -19.31 11.01 -2.48
CA GLY A 476 -18.55 10.65 -3.67
C GLY A 476 -17.43 9.64 -3.43
N THR A 477 -17.44 8.88 -2.32
CA THR A 477 -16.39 7.90 -1.98
C THR A 477 -16.87 6.46 -2.20
N ALA A 478 -16.03 5.63 -2.81
CA ALA A 478 -16.29 4.22 -3.02
C ALA A 478 -15.73 3.45 -1.82
N ASN A 479 -16.56 3.28 -0.78
CA ASN A 479 -16.12 2.94 0.57
C ASN A 479 -16.56 1.53 1.03
N SER A 480 -17.02 0.67 0.13
CA SER A 480 -17.43 -0.69 0.46
C SER A 480 -17.48 -1.57 -0.79
N PHE A 481 -17.38 -2.89 -0.60
CA PHE A 481 -17.60 -3.86 -1.67
C PHE A 481 -19.05 -3.85 -2.19
N ALA A 482 -20.01 -3.41 -1.36
CA ALA A 482 -21.42 -3.29 -1.74
C ALA A 482 -21.71 -2.07 -2.62
N GLN A 483 -20.98 -0.97 -2.41
CA GLN A 483 -21.06 0.26 -3.21
C GLN A 483 -19.66 0.65 -3.71
N PRO A 484 -19.07 -0.16 -4.62
CA PRO A 484 -17.65 -0.10 -4.93
C PRO A 484 -17.31 0.95 -5.99
N VAL A 485 -18.25 1.82 -6.38
CA VAL A 485 -18.03 2.83 -7.42
C VAL A 485 -18.67 4.15 -7.01
N SER A 486 -17.93 5.24 -7.18
CA SER A 486 -18.43 6.60 -6.98
C SER A 486 -17.71 7.60 -7.88
N TRP A 487 -18.34 8.75 -8.11
CA TRP A 487 -17.64 9.90 -8.66
C TRP A 487 -18.29 11.24 -8.28
N ILE A 488 -17.46 12.27 -8.25
CA ILE A 488 -17.86 13.68 -8.27
C ILE A 488 -17.34 14.28 -9.57
N ILE A 489 -18.19 15.01 -10.28
CA ILE A 489 -17.82 15.79 -11.45
C ILE A 489 -18.33 17.21 -11.22
N ASP A 490 -17.42 18.13 -10.96
CA ASP A 490 -17.66 19.56 -10.86
C ASP A 490 -17.13 20.27 -12.12
N GLN A 491 -17.88 21.22 -12.67
CA GLN A 491 -17.49 21.93 -13.89
C GLN A 491 -16.78 23.27 -13.65
N SER A 492 -17.05 23.94 -12.53
CA SER A 492 -16.70 25.34 -12.30
C SER A 492 -17.04 25.79 -10.88
N GLY A 493 -16.14 26.61 -10.33
CA GLY A 493 -16.38 27.50 -9.21
C GLY A 493 -15.46 27.18 -8.03
N ASN A 494 -15.48 28.00 -6.98
CA ASN A 494 -14.47 27.90 -5.92
C ASN A 494 -15.02 27.08 -4.75
N ASP A 495 -14.67 25.81 -4.75
CA ASP A 495 -15.24 24.75 -3.95
C ASP A 495 -14.42 24.40 -2.71
N ALA A 496 -15.13 23.85 -1.74
CA ALA A 496 -14.56 23.36 -0.50
C ALA A 496 -14.87 21.87 -0.33
N TYR A 497 -13.87 21.05 -0.59
CA TYR A 497 -13.90 19.61 -0.34
C TYR A 497 -13.28 19.33 1.03
N GLN A 498 -14.07 18.89 2.00
CA GLN A 498 -13.61 18.72 3.39
C GLN A 498 -14.06 17.40 4.01
N SER A 499 -13.12 16.63 4.56
CA SER A 499 -13.45 15.37 5.23
C SER A 499 -12.73 15.20 6.57
N THR A 500 -13.46 14.73 7.57
CA THR A 500 -12.91 14.17 8.81
C THR A 500 -12.91 12.64 8.84
N GLU A 501 -13.51 12.00 7.83
CA GLU A 501 -13.56 10.54 7.70
C GLU A 501 -12.34 9.99 6.96
N GLU A 502 -12.05 8.71 7.19
CA GLU A 502 -11.12 7.94 6.37
C GLU A 502 -11.72 7.75 4.97
N GLY A 503 -11.04 8.27 3.95
CA GLY A 503 -11.55 8.23 2.59
C GLY A 503 -12.48 9.38 2.22
N ALA A 504 -12.02 10.17 1.25
CA ALA A 504 -12.80 11.22 0.61
C ALA A 504 -12.13 11.62 -0.71
N GLN A 505 -12.76 12.55 -1.44
CA GLN A 505 -12.11 13.30 -2.52
C GLN A 505 -11.53 12.37 -3.59
N GLY A 506 -12.40 11.54 -4.17
CA GLY A 506 -12.01 10.61 -5.25
C GLY A 506 -11.30 9.34 -4.79
N SER A 507 -11.49 8.89 -3.55
CA SER A 507 -10.81 7.70 -3.02
C SER A 507 -11.58 6.39 -3.24
N GLY A 508 -10.85 5.29 -3.43
CA GLY A 508 -11.39 3.93 -3.59
C GLY A 508 -10.93 2.98 -2.49
N LEU A 509 -11.83 2.66 -1.54
CA LEU A 509 -11.54 2.04 -0.23
C LEU A 509 -12.65 1.08 0.29
N PRO A 510 -12.77 -0.16 -0.19
CA PRO A 510 -12.28 -0.71 -1.45
C PRO A 510 -13.25 -0.35 -2.58
N GLY A 511 -12.74 -0.06 -3.76
CA GLY A 511 -13.58 0.35 -4.88
C GLY A 511 -12.88 1.25 -5.89
N ILE A 512 -13.65 1.92 -6.72
CA ILE A 512 -13.19 2.85 -7.75
C ILE A 512 -13.89 4.19 -7.52
N GLY A 513 -13.16 5.17 -7.00
CA GLY A 513 -13.64 6.52 -6.75
C GLY A 513 -12.97 7.53 -7.68
N PHE A 514 -13.74 8.48 -8.19
CA PHE A 514 -13.22 9.61 -8.98
C PHE A 514 -13.69 10.95 -8.42
N LEU A 515 -12.80 11.94 -8.40
CA LEU A 515 -13.16 13.35 -8.31
C LEU A 515 -12.57 14.02 -9.55
N ILE A 516 -13.41 14.70 -10.32
CA ILE A 516 -13.01 15.46 -11.49
C ILE A 516 -13.54 16.88 -11.29
N ASP A 517 -12.65 17.80 -11.03
CA ASP A 517 -12.91 19.24 -11.01
C ASP A 517 -12.34 19.85 -12.30
N TYR A 518 -13.15 20.63 -13.02
CA TYR A 518 -12.72 21.26 -14.27
C TYR A 518 -12.23 22.71 -14.10
N GLY A 519 -12.51 23.34 -12.97
CA GLY A 519 -12.09 24.71 -12.75
C GLY A 519 -12.57 25.33 -11.45
N GLY A 520 -11.69 26.03 -10.76
CA GLY A 520 -12.03 26.74 -9.54
C GLY A 520 -10.81 27.45 -8.99
N ASP A 521 -10.89 27.96 -7.76
CA ASP A 521 -9.70 28.06 -6.90
C ASP A 521 -10.12 27.37 -5.60
N ASP A 522 -9.74 26.11 -5.49
CA ASP A 522 -10.41 25.14 -4.64
C ASP A 522 -9.60 24.79 -3.40
N THR A 523 -10.30 24.24 -2.43
CA THR A 523 -9.70 23.80 -1.16
C THR A 523 -10.06 22.36 -0.86
N TYR A 524 -9.04 21.52 -0.82
CA TYR A 524 -9.12 20.10 -0.50
C TYR A 524 -8.52 19.83 0.87
N ILE A 525 -9.35 19.65 1.90
CA ILE A 525 -8.92 19.37 3.28
C ILE A 525 -9.38 17.99 3.68
N SER A 526 -8.47 17.12 4.10
CA SER A 526 -8.83 15.77 4.53
C SER A 526 -7.91 15.19 5.60
N GLY A 527 -8.37 14.11 6.24
CA GLY A 527 -7.53 13.29 7.11
C GLY A 527 -6.66 12.34 6.29
N ARG A 528 -7.04 11.07 6.30
CA ARG A 528 -6.27 9.97 5.72
C ARG A 528 -7.01 9.30 4.57
N TRP A 529 -6.25 8.61 3.73
CA TRP A 529 -6.75 7.85 2.56
C TRP A 529 -7.65 8.67 1.64
N SER A 530 -7.36 9.95 1.48
CA SER A 530 -8.16 10.92 0.73
C SER A 530 -7.34 11.55 -0.39
N GLN A 531 -7.98 12.33 -1.26
CA GLN A 531 -7.32 13.05 -2.37
C GLN A 531 -6.73 12.06 -3.40
N GLY A 532 -7.64 11.29 -4.01
CA GLY A 532 -7.29 10.34 -5.06
C GLY A 532 -6.55 9.10 -4.56
N CYS A 533 -6.80 8.65 -3.33
CA CYS A 533 -6.10 7.50 -2.74
C CYS A 533 -6.77 6.16 -3.06
N GLY A 534 -5.96 5.12 -3.25
CA GLY A 534 -6.44 3.77 -3.52
C GLY A 534 -5.90 2.74 -2.54
N TYR A 535 -6.78 2.14 -1.72
CA TYR A 535 -6.45 1.01 -0.86
C TYR A 535 -7.37 -0.16 -1.19
N LEU A 536 -6.80 -1.24 -1.74
CA LEU A 536 -7.56 -2.38 -2.28
C LEU A 536 -8.54 -1.92 -3.38
N GLY A 537 -8.20 -0.82 -4.06
CA GLY A 537 -9.07 -0.04 -4.92
C GLY A 537 -8.30 0.90 -5.83
N VAL A 538 -9.03 1.73 -6.58
CA VAL A 538 -8.50 2.81 -7.39
C VAL A 538 -9.13 4.12 -6.92
N GLY A 539 -8.31 5.06 -6.47
CA GLY A 539 -8.71 6.44 -6.26
C GLY A 539 -8.10 7.34 -7.30
N VAL A 540 -8.87 8.31 -7.78
CA VAL A 540 -8.36 9.38 -8.61
C VAL A 540 -9.00 10.71 -8.23
N LEU A 541 -8.16 11.72 -8.02
CA LEU A 541 -8.52 13.12 -8.01
C LEU A 541 -7.87 13.77 -9.24
N LEU A 542 -8.67 14.44 -10.06
CA LEU A 542 -8.21 15.28 -11.15
C LEU A 542 -8.77 16.67 -10.94
N ASP A 543 -7.86 17.63 -10.78
CA ASP A 543 -8.13 19.05 -10.94
C ASP A 543 -7.53 19.52 -12.27
N VAL A 544 -8.27 20.32 -13.03
CA VAL A 544 -7.88 20.75 -14.37
C VAL A 544 -7.38 22.19 -14.38
N ARG A 545 -7.90 23.07 -13.52
CA ARG A 545 -7.60 24.51 -13.52
C ARG A 545 -7.91 25.12 -12.15
N GLY A 546 -6.98 25.91 -11.65
CA GLY A 546 -7.23 26.75 -10.49
C GLY A 546 -5.93 27.09 -9.79
N ASP A 547 -5.93 28.04 -8.86
CA ASP A 547 -4.83 28.11 -7.87
C ASP A 547 -5.29 27.38 -6.59
N ASP A 548 -4.93 26.10 -6.45
CA ASP A 548 -5.58 25.19 -5.51
C ASP A 548 -4.78 24.91 -4.23
N ASN A 549 -5.51 24.50 -3.19
CA ASN A 549 -4.93 24.20 -1.88
C ASN A 549 -5.29 22.79 -1.40
N TYR A 550 -4.28 21.92 -1.38
CA TYR A 550 -4.38 20.54 -0.89
C TYR A 550 -3.76 20.42 0.50
N HIS A 551 -4.59 20.03 1.46
CA HIS A 551 -4.18 19.75 2.83
C HIS A 551 -4.63 18.36 3.25
N GLY A 552 -3.68 17.54 3.70
CA GLY A 552 -3.98 16.25 4.29
C GLY A 552 -3.04 15.88 5.45
N THR A 553 -3.31 14.76 6.11
CA THR A 553 -2.44 14.30 7.21
C THR A 553 -1.52 13.19 6.74
N GLU A 554 -2.04 11.97 6.59
CA GLU A 554 -1.25 10.77 6.31
C GLU A 554 -1.91 9.94 5.20
N PHE A 555 -1.14 9.29 4.33
CA PHE A 555 -1.73 8.46 3.25
C PHE A 555 -2.68 9.26 2.35
N VAL A 556 -2.27 10.44 1.90
CA VAL A 556 -3.06 11.36 1.06
C VAL A 556 -2.33 11.69 -0.23
N GLN A 557 -3.00 12.45 -1.11
CA GLN A 557 -2.40 13.02 -2.32
C GLN A 557 -1.86 11.93 -3.24
N GLY A 558 -2.77 11.05 -3.67
CA GLY A 558 -2.46 9.97 -4.60
C GLY A 558 -1.60 8.86 -4.00
N SER A 559 -1.68 8.59 -2.69
CA SER A 559 -1.07 7.41 -2.06
C SER A 559 -1.86 6.13 -2.31
N ALA A 560 -1.19 4.97 -2.32
CA ALA A 560 -1.84 3.69 -2.60
C ALA A 560 -1.24 2.47 -1.90
N LEU A 561 -2.09 1.47 -1.66
CA LEU A 561 -1.75 0.17 -1.06
C LEU A 561 -2.65 -0.91 -1.67
N PHE A 562 -2.09 -2.00 -2.21
CA PHE A 562 -2.86 -3.01 -2.98
C PHE A 562 -3.80 -2.42 -4.04
N GLY A 563 -3.38 -1.34 -4.71
CA GLY A 563 -4.28 -0.52 -5.51
C GLY A 563 -3.55 0.59 -6.28
N LEU A 564 -4.33 1.53 -6.80
CA LEU A 564 -3.84 2.70 -7.53
C LEU A 564 -4.39 3.98 -6.91
N GLY A 565 -3.51 4.90 -6.57
CA GLY A 565 -3.85 6.25 -6.13
C GLY A 565 -3.27 7.26 -7.10
N VAL A 566 -4.06 8.24 -7.51
CA VAL A 566 -3.67 9.29 -8.44
C VAL A 566 -4.26 10.61 -7.96
N LEU A 567 -3.39 11.59 -7.69
CA LEU A 567 -3.76 13.00 -7.70
C LEU A 567 -3.13 13.59 -8.95
N ALA A 568 -3.94 14.21 -9.80
CA ALA A 568 -3.47 14.96 -10.95
C ALA A 568 -4.01 16.38 -10.90
N ASP A 569 -3.10 17.33 -10.94
CA ASP A 569 -3.39 18.75 -11.11
C ASP A 569 -2.73 19.23 -12.40
N LEU A 570 -3.47 19.96 -13.22
CA LEU A 570 -3.05 20.24 -14.60
C LEU A 570 -2.61 21.67 -14.86
N GLU A 571 -3.24 22.65 -14.22
CA GLU A 571 -2.98 24.06 -14.49
C GLU A 571 -3.24 24.88 -13.22
N GLY A 572 -2.22 25.54 -12.69
CA GLY A 572 -2.41 26.33 -11.47
C GLY A 572 -1.14 26.89 -10.90
N ASN A 573 -1.21 27.43 -9.69
CA ASN A 573 -0.05 27.58 -8.81
C ASN A 573 -0.44 27.01 -7.45
N ASP A 574 -0.16 25.73 -7.25
CA ASP A 574 -0.86 24.94 -6.25
C ASP A 574 -0.03 24.71 -5.01
N ASN A 575 -0.71 24.52 -3.88
CA ASN A 575 -0.07 24.24 -2.60
C ASN A 575 -0.45 22.84 -2.11
N TYR A 576 0.53 21.96 -2.02
CA TYR A 576 0.37 20.62 -1.46
C TYR A 576 1.00 20.57 -0.08
N SER A 577 0.20 20.31 0.94
CA SER A 577 0.65 20.17 2.32
C SER A 577 0.19 18.86 2.94
N ALA A 578 1.14 18.12 3.53
CA ALA A 578 0.85 16.87 4.22
C ALA A 578 1.77 16.66 5.43
N THR A 579 1.45 15.65 6.25
CA THR A 579 2.31 15.27 7.38
C THR A 579 3.34 14.22 6.99
N ILE A 580 2.89 13.04 6.54
CA ILE A 580 3.74 11.89 6.24
C ILE A 580 3.04 10.95 5.25
N TYR A 581 3.76 10.14 4.49
CA TYR A 581 3.14 9.12 3.60
C TYR A 581 2.21 9.70 2.53
N ALA A 582 2.56 10.85 1.99
CA ALA A 582 1.77 11.58 1.01
C ALA A 582 2.52 11.78 -0.31
N GLN A 583 1.88 12.46 -1.26
CA GLN A 583 2.50 12.95 -2.49
C GLN A 583 2.97 11.78 -3.38
N GLY A 584 2.02 10.94 -3.79
CA GLY A 584 2.26 9.90 -4.79
C GLY A 584 2.99 8.66 -4.27
N ILE A 585 2.80 8.27 -3.01
CA ILE A 585 3.47 7.07 -2.46
C ILE A 585 2.74 5.78 -2.81
N GLY A 586 3.49 4.82 -3.36
CA GLY A 586 3.07 3.42 -3.48
C GLY A 586 3.65 2.56 -2.36
N PHE A 587 2.78 1.95 -1.56
CA PHE A 587 3.12 0.93 -0.57
C PHE A 587 3.07 -0.48 -1.18
N THR A 588 2.96 -1.51 -0.33
CA THR A 588 2.84 -2.93 -0.70
C THR A 588 1.83 -3.12 -1.84
N HIS A 589 2.30 -3.64 -2.96
CA HIS A 589 1.49 -3.88 -4.15
C HIS A 589 0.66 -2.67 -4.61
N GLY A 590 1.03 -1.45 -4.21
CA GLY A 590 0.33 -0.22 -4.52
C GLY A 590 1.15 0.67 -5.43
N LEU A 591 0.48 1.48 -6.24
CA LEU A 591 1.10 2.58 -6.95
C LEU A 591 0.41 3.89 -6.61
N GLY A 592 1.16 4.80 -6.00
CA GLY A 592 0.76 6.19 -5.87
C GLY A 592 1.32 7.05 -6.98
N MET A 593 0.60 8.09 -7.36
CA MET A 593 1.01 9.08 -8.34
C MET A 593 0.52 10.46 -7.93
N LEU A 594 1.45 11.42 -7.88
CA LEU A 594 1.16 12.84 -7.91
C LEU A 594 1.63 13.37 -9.28
N ILE A 595 0.70 13.92 -10.06
CA ILE A 595 0.97 14.45 -11.40
C ILE A 595 0.64 15.92 -11.36
N ASP A 596 1.68 16.73 -11.35
CA ASP A 596 1.58 18.17 -11.54
C ASP A 596 2.09 18.48 -12.96
N TYR A 597 1.21 19.01 -13.81
CA TYR A 597 1.53 19.23 -15.23
C TYR A 597 2.14 20.60 -15.52
N ALA A 598 1.61 21.66 -14.90
CA ALA A 598 2.04 23.03 -15.14
C ALA A 598 1.63 23.96 -14.00
N GLY A 599 2.57 24.79 -13.58
CA GLY A 599 2.33 25.76 -12.53
C GLY A 599 3.63 26.24 -11.90
N ASN A 600 3.51 27.04 -10.84
CA ASN A 600 4.62 27.33 -9.94
C ASN A 600 4.27 26.83 -8.53
N ASP A 601 4.38 25.53 -8.35
CA ASP A 601 3.72 24.81 -7.27
C ASP A 601 4.66 24.59 -6.08
N ILE A 602 4.05 24.43 -4.90
CA ILE A 602 4.77 24.23 -3.64
C ILE A 602 4.28 22.93 -2.99
N GLY A 603 5.18 21.95 -2.90
CA GLY A 603 4.98 20.74 -2.10
C GLY A 603 5.70 20.82 -0.76
N TYR A 604 4.99 20.52 0.33
CA TYR A 604 5.55 20.49 1.68
C TYR A 604 4.98 19.34 2.53
N SER A 605 5.85 18.40 2.89
CA SER A 605 5.56 17.38 3.90
C SER A 605 6.33 17.67 5.19
N THR A 606 5.61 17.87 6.30
CA THR A 606 6.22 18.31 7.57
C THR A 606 7.08 17.25 8.25
N GLY A 607 6.71 15.97 8.08
CA GLY A 607 7.22 14.87 8.88
C GLY A 607 6.59 14.81 10.26
N LYS A 608 6.39 13.58 10.75
CA LYS A 608 5.75 13.31 12.05
C LYS A 608 6.74 12.91 13.13
N HIS A 609 7.73 12.11 12.74
CA HIS A 609 8.68 11.47 13.64
C HIS A 609 10.08 12.04 13.44
N PRO A 610 10.93 12.11 14.47
CA PRO A 610 12.35 12.45 14.28
C PRO A 610 13.00 11.50 13.29
N THR A 611 13.96 12.01 12.50
CA THR A 611 14.59 11.16 11.50
C THR A 611 15.38 10.00 12.11
N ASN A 612 15.28 8.83 11.49
CA ASN A 612 16.04 7.63 11.88
C ASN A 612 17.57 7.81 11.74
N TYR A 613 18.03 8.84 11.05
CA TYR A 613 19.46 9.20 10.97
C TYR A 613 19.97 9.98 12.20
N GLY A 614 19.09 10.39 13.13
CA GLY A 614 19.44 11.08 14.37
C GLY A 614 19.87 12.55 14.22
N ASP A 615 19.65 13.16 13.04
CA ASP A 615 19.95 14.58 12.81
C ASP A 615 18.93 15.47 13.58
N PRO A 616 19.37 16.34 14.52
CA PRO A 616 18.45 17.17 15.31
C PRO A 616 17.63 18.14 14.45
N GLY A 617 16.32 18.19 14.70
CA GLY A 617 15.40 19.09 14.00
C GLY A 617 15.00 18.62 12.58
N ILE A 618 15.40 17.41 12.18
CA ILE A 618 14.98 16.78 10.93
C ILE A 618 13.94 15.71 11.24
N PHE A 619 12.84 15.73 10.50
CA PHE A 619 11.71 14.81 10.66
C PHE A 619 11.59 13.90 9.43
N ASP A 620 11.15 12.68 9.67
CA ASP A 620 10.86 11.68 8.65
C ASP A 620 9.48 11.98 8.03
N ALA A 621 9.52 12.48 6.80
CA ALA A 621 8.34 12.82 6.01
C ALA A 621 7.83 11.65 5.17
N TRP A 622 8.71 10.76 4.68
CA TRP A 622 8.33 9.66 3.80
C TRP A 622 7.24 10.09 2.79
N SER A 623 7.53 11.12 2.00
CA SER A 623 6.68 11.75 0.98
C SER A 623 7.59 12.23 -0.16
N GLN A 624 7.04 12.55 -1.34
CA GLN A 624 7.81 13.13 -2.45
C GLN A 624 7.79 14.65 -2.49
#